data_AF-A0A243SBN6-F1
#
_entry.id   AF-A0A243SBN6-F1
#
_cell.length_a   1.000
_cell.length_b   1.000
_cell.length_c   1.000
_cell.angle_alpha   90.00
_cell.angle_beta   90.00
_cell.angle_gamma   90.00
#
_symmetry.space_group_name_H-M   'P 1'
#
loop_
_entity.id
_entity.type
_entity.pdbx_description
1 polymer ?
#
loop_
_entity_poly.entity_id
_entity_poly.type
_entity_poly.pdbx_seq_one_letter_code
_entity_poly.pdbx_strand_id
1 'polypeptide(L)' 'MPDATRDATRGAAVRTAASTTATTVIDPTPWLCAPRTGLCPVVVADTAVYRDDSHLSEAYAEALTPVLAPSLDRLMGAR' A
#
# COMPACT_ATOMS: atom_id res chain seq x y z
N MET A 1 -11.73 12.47 8.88
CA MET A 1 -10.83 12.46 7.71
C MET A 1 -11.38 13.38 6.63
N PRO A 2 -10.55 14.23 6.01
CA PRO A 2 -10.96 15.02 4.84
C PRO A 2 -11.46 14.10 3.71
N ASP A 3 -12.42 14.55 2.91
CA ASP A 3 -13.00 13.72 1.83
C ASP A 3 -11.95 13.23 0.82
N ALA A 4 -10.86 13.98 0.63
CA ALA A 4 -9.77 13.64 -0.28
C ALA A 4 -9.08 12.29 0.02
N THR A 5 -9.03 11.84 1.27
CA THR A 5 -8.40 10.53 1.59
C THR A 5 -9.29 9.35 1.24
N ARG A 6 -10.61 9.56 1.07
CA ARG A 6 -11.60 8.51 0.74
C ARG A 6 -12.00 8.48 -0.73
N ASP A 7 -11.42 9.34 -1.56
CA ASP A 7 -11.65 9.34 -3.01
C ASP A 7 -11.17 8.03 -3.65
N ALA A 8 -12.13 7.22 -4.08
CA ALA A 8 -11.88 5.94 -4.75
C ALA A 8 -11.11 6.09 -6.07
N THR A 9 -11.13 7.27 -6.69
CA THR A 9 -10.44 7.53 -7.96
C THR A 9 -8.97 7.90 -7.77
N ARG A 10 -8.54 8.24 -6.53
CA ARG A 10 -7.19 8.73 -6.24
C ARG A 10 -6.10 7.79 -6.76
N GLY A 11 -6.24 6.48 -6.54
CA GLY A 11 -5.26 5.50 -6.99
C GLY A 11 -5.13 5.43 -8.52
N ALA A 12 -6.25 5.55 -9.24
CA ALA A 12 -6.24 5.59 -10.70
C ALA A 12 -5.61 6.89 -11.21
N ALA A 13 -5.94 8.04 -10.61
CA ALA A 13 -5.36 9.32 -10.96
C ALA A 13 -3.83 9.35 -10.77
N VAL A 14 -3.32 8.79 -9.67
CA VAL A 14 -1.87 8.66 -9.41
C VAL A 14 -1.20 7.80 -10.48
N ARG A 15 -1.77 6.64 -10.84
CA ARG A 15 -1.21 5.77 -11.88
C ARG A 15 -1.20 6.44 -13.26
N THR A 16 -2.28 7.12 -13.63
CA THR A 16 -2.38 7.88 -14.89
C THR A 16 -1.34 9.00 -14.93
N ALA A 17 -1.16 9.74 -13.84
CA ALA A 17 -0.14 10.79 -13.78
C ALA A 17 1.28 10.18 -13.91
N ALA A 18 1.57 9.12 -13.15
CA ALA A 18 2.87 8.45 -13.20
C ALA A 18 3.21 7.92 -14.60
N SER A 19 2.23 7.38 -15.35
CA SER A 19 2.44 6.83 -16.69
C SER A 19 2.82 7.89 -17.75
N THR A 20 2.68 9.18 -17.44
CA THR A 20 3.14 10.28 -18.31
C THR A 20 4.60 10.66 -18.07
N THR A 21 5.28 9.98 -17.14
CA THR A 21 6.64 10.26 -16.70
C THR A 21 7.44 8.97 -16.52
N ALA A 22 8.74 9.07 -16.20
CA ALA A 22 9.57 7.92 -15.82
C ALA A 22 9.39 7.49 -14.34
N THR A 23 8.24 7.77 -13.73
CA THR A 23 7.98 7.49 -12.31
C THR A 23 7.57 6.04 -12.12
N THR A 24 8.23 5.32 -11.23
CA THR A 24 7.78 3.98 -10.82
C THR A 24 6.71 4.09 -9.73
N VAL A 25 5.65 3.30 -9.86
CA VAL A 25 4.60 3.17 -8.83
C VAL A 25 4.74 1.85 -8.11
N ILE A 26 4.90 1.89 -6.78
CA ILE A 26 4.74 0.73 -5.90
C ILE A 26 3.33 0.80 -5.34
N ASP A 27 2.48 -0.16 -5.71
CA ASP A 27 1.10 -0.26 -5.20
C ASP A 27 1.06 -1.25 -4.03
N PRO A 28 0.86 -0.78 -2.78
CA PRO A 28 0.82 -1.66 -1.63
C PRO A 28 -0.52 -2.39 -1.49
N THR A 29 -1.55 -2.04 -2.27
CA THR A 29 -2.91 -2.60 -2.16
C THR A 29 -2.93 -4.13 -2.10
N PRO A 30 -2.15 -4.88 -2.91
CA PRO A 30 -2.15 -6.34 -2.84
C PRO A 30 -1.61 -6.93 -1.53
N TRP A 31 -0.89 -6.15 -0.72
CA TRP A 31 -0.41 -6.55 0.60
C TRP A 31 -1.38 -6.18 1.73
N LEU A 32 -2.33 -5.28 1.45
CA LEU A 32 -3.36 -4.85 2.41
C LEU A 32 -4.71 -5.50 2.14
N CYS A 33 -4.99 -5.89 0.89
CA CYS A 33 -6.28 -6.39 0.45
C CYS A 33 -6.11 -7.63 -0.42
N ALA A 34 -6.95 -8.64 -0.17
CA ALA A 34 -6.96 -9.88 -0.93
C ALA A 34 -7.45 -9.61 -2.38
N PRO A 35 -6.60 -9.76 -3.42
CA PRO A 35 -6.96 -9.33 -4.78
C PRO A 35 -8.20 -10.04 -5.36
N ARG A 36 -8.44 -11.29 -4.95
CA ARG A 36 -9.56 -12.10 -5.45
C ARG A 36 -10.91 -11.68 -4.88
N THR A 37 -10.95 -11.14 -3.67
CA THR A 37 -12.19 -10.82 -2.97
C THR A 37 -12.39 -9.33 -2.77
N GLY A 38 -11.33 -8.53 -2.91
CA GLY A 38 -11.31 -7.11 -2.56
C GLY A 38 -11.39 -6.85 -1.05
N LEU A 39 -11.38 -7.90 -0.23
CA LEU A 39 -11.45 -7.77 1.23
C LEU A 39 -10.10 -7.29 1.78
N CYS A 40 -10.13 -6.19 2.53
CA CYS A 40 -9.00 -5.67 3.28
C CYS A 40 -9.17 -6.06 4.76
N PRO A 41 -8.49 -7.12 5.24
CA PRO A 41 -8.69 -7.63 6.59
C PRO A 41 -8.26 -6.60 7.65
N VAL A 42 -8.97 -6.58 8.77
CA VAL A 42 -8.59 -5.76 9.94
C VAL A 42 -7.56 -6.46 10.83
N VAL A 43 -7.40 -7.79 10.69
CA VAL A 43 -6.41 -8.61 11.39
C VAL A 43 -5.87 -9.65 10.40
N VAL A 44 -4.54 -9.81 10.36
CA VAL A 44 -3.84 -10.87 9.64
C VAL A 44 -3.06 -11.68 10.65
N ALA A 45 -3.32 -12.99 10.72
CA ALA A 45 -2.87 -13.86 11.80
C ALA A 45 -3.26 -13.28 13.18
N ASP A 46 -2.29 -12.78 13.94
CA ASP A 46 -2.41 -12.18 15.26
C ASP A 46 -2.15 -10.67 15.27
N THR A 47 -1.95 -10.05 14.10
CA THR A 47 -1.59 -8.64 13.96
C THR A 47 -2.77 -7.81 13.47
N ALA A 48 -3.15 -6.78 14.23
CA ALA A 48 -4.10 -5.77 13.77
C ALA A 48 -3.49 -4.96 12.62
N VAL A 49 -4.22 -4.83 11.50
CA VAL A 49 -3.70 -4.18 10.27
C VAL A 49 -3.72 -2.66 10.40
N TYR A 50 -4.79 -2.11 10.95
CA TYR A 50 -5.05 -0.68 10.98
C TYR A 50 -5.08 -0.15 12.42
N ARG A 51 -4.59 1.07 12.61
CA ARG A 51 -4.74 1.83 13.85
C ARG A 51 -6.08 2.56 13.90
N ASP A 52 -6.53 3.07 12.76
CA ASP A 52 -7.79 3.78 12.56
C ASP A 52 -8.28 3.62 11.11
N ASP A 53 -9.16 4.51 10.63
CA ASP A 53 -9.75 4.42 9.29
C ASP A 53 -8.80 4.75 8.13
N SER A 54 -7.54 5.13 8.40
CA SER A 54 -6.57 5.46 7.35
C SER A 54 -5.11 5.06 7.64
N HIS A 55 -4.75 4.83 8.91
CA HIS A 55 -3.38 4.51 9.30
C HIS A 55 -3.19 3.01 9.51
N LEU A 56 -2.05 2.48 9.07
CA LEU A 56 -1.60 1.15 9.46
C LEU A 56 -1.22 1.13 10.95
N SER A 57 -1.35 -0.04 11.57
CA SER A 57 -0.68 -0.27 12.86
C SER A 57 0.83 -0.30 12.66
N GLU A 58 1.58 0.02 13.71
CA GLU A 58 3.04 -0.07 13.70
C GLU A 58 3.50 -1.50 13.39
N ALA A 59 2.92 -2.48 14.08
CA ALA A 59 3.25 -3.90 13.90
C ALA A 59 3.00 -4.38 12.46
N TYR A 60 1.90 -3.95 11.82
CA TYR A 60 1.64 -4.36 10.44
C TYR A 60 2.53 -3.63 9.44
N ALA A 61 2.86 -2.36 9.69
CA ALA A 61 3.84 -1.64 8.86
C ALA A 61 5.21 -2.32 8.90
N GLU A 62 5.66 -2.78 10.08
CA GLU A 62 6.89 -3.57 10.22
C GLU A 62 6.78 -4.91 9.49
N ALA A 63 5.66 -5.61 9.63
CA ALA A 63 5.40 -6.90 8.96
C ALA A 63 5.43 -6.82 7.42
N LEU A 64 5.21 -5.65 6.83
CA LEU A 64 5.31 -5.43 5.38
C LEU A 64 6.76 -5.31 4.86
N THR A 65 7.76 -5.17 5.75
CA THR A 65 9.16 -4.98 5.35
C THR A 65 9.65 -6.01 4.32
N PRO A 66 9.40 -7.33 4.48
CA PRO A 66 9.90 -8.33 3.54
C PRO A 66 9.33 -8.22 2.12
N VAL A 67 8.15 -7.60 1.95
CA VAL A 67 7.51 -7.43 0.64
C VAL A 67 7.79 -6.04 0.04
N LEU A 68 8.02 -5.03 0.87
CA LEU A 68 8.34 -3.67 0.41
C LEU A 68 9.83 -3.50 0.06
N ALA A 69 10.74 -3.97 0.93
CA ALA A 69 12.17 -3.73 0.79
C ALA A 69 12.74 -4.13 -0.60
N PRO A 70 12.43 -5.32 -1.15
CA PRO A 70 12.95 -5.70 -2.48
C PRO A 70 12.52 -4.76 -3.62
N SER A 71 11.37 -4.10 -3.47
CA SER A 71 10.88 -3.11 -4.43
C SER A 71 11.68 -1.80 -4.33
N LEU A 72 12.02 -1.38 -3.11
CA LEU A 72 12.83 -0.19 -2.85
C LEU A 72 14.28 -0.40 -3.25
N ASP A 73 14.87 -1.54 -2.89
CA ASP A 73 16.27 -1.87 -3.21
C ASP A 73 16.52 -1.81 -4.72
N ARG A 74 15.60 -2.38 -5.51
CA ARG A 74 15.62 -2.31 -6.98
C ARG A 74 15.64 -0.87 -7.51
N LEU A 75 14.94 0.05 -6.85
CA LEU A 75 14.88 1.46 -7.25
C LEU A 75 16.11 2.25 -6.80
N MET A 76 16.67 1.90 -5.65
CA MET A 76 17.85 2.58 -5.10
C MET A 76 19.17 2.01 -5.63
N GLY A 77 19.14 0.92 -6.40
CA GLY A 77 20.34 0.25 -6.88
C GLY A 77 21.13 -0.44 -5.75
N ALA A 78 20.53 -0.57 -4.56
CA ALA A 78 21.03 -1.44 -3.51
C ALA A 78 20.75 -2.88 -3.97
N ARG A 79 21.77 -3.73 -3.97
CA ARG A 79 21.69 -5.10 -4.48
C ARG A 79 21.96 -6.09 -3.37
#